data_AF-A0A2E2K472-F1
#
_entry.id   AF-A0A2E2K472-F1
#
_cell.length_a   1.000
_cell.length_b   1.000
_cell.length_c   1.000
_cell.angle_alpha   90.00
_cell.angle_beta   90.00
_cell.angle_gamma   90.00
#
_symmetry.space_group_name_H-M   'P 1'
#
loop_
_entity.id
_entity.type
_entity.pdbx_description
1 polymer ?
#
loop_
_entity_poly.entity_id
_entity_poly.type
_entity_poly.pdbx_seq_one_letter_code
_entity_poly.pdbx_strand_id
1 'polypeptide(L)' 'SAHHCRRLLHESPRLARAVYATTDIGGEIPAGLYLAVAQILAYVYQLRDWQAIGGDAPEQPEPHVDDDYLRGLHPHAE' A
#
# COMPACT_ATOMS: atom_id res chain seq x y z
N SER A 1 18.26 5.61 24.21
CA SER A 1 18.49 5.38 22.77
C SER A 1 17.19 5.12 22.06
N ALA A 2 16.57 6.16 21.52
CA ALA A 2 15.44 6.02 20.62
C ALA A 2 15.99 5.69 19.23
N HIS A 3 16.01 4.42 18.87
CA HIS A 3 16.14 4.04 17.46
C HIS A 3 14.91 4.60 16.74
N HIS A 4 15.08 5.76 16.10
CA HIS A 4 14.06 6.37 15.26
C HIS A 4 13.71 5.37 14.16
N CYS A 5 12.59 4.65 14.32
CA CYS A 5 12.02 3.84 13.27
C CYS A 5 11.49 4.81 12.21
N ARG A 6 12.33 5.17 11.24
CA ARG A 6 11.92 5.96 10.06
C ARG A 6 11.08 5.07 9.16
N ARG A 7 9.82 4.84 9.56
CA ARG A 7 8.82 4.12 8.76
C ARG A 7 8.12 5.13 7.86
N LEU A 8 8.09 4.82 6.57
CA LEU A 8 7.33 5.58 5.59
C LEU A 8 5.85 5.23 5.75
N LEU A 9 5.01 6.25 5.86
CA LEU A 9 3.55 6.12 5.86
C LEU A 9 3.01 6.63 4.53
N HIS A 10 2.24 5.79 3.84
CA HIS A 10 1.53 6.15 2.60
C HIS A 10 0.05 5.87 2.81
N GLU A 11 -0.79 6.86 2.51
CA GLU A 11 -2.22 6.78 2.72
C GLU A 11 -2.93 6.36 1.43
N SER A 12 -3.50 5.16 1.45
CA SER A 12 -4.45 4.70 0.42
C SER A 12 -5.61 3.98 1.10
N PRO A 13 -6.70 4.69 1.43
CA PRO A 13 -7.81 4.13 2.21
C PRO A 13 -8.44 2.89 1.56
N ARG A 14 -8.58 2.87 0.23
CA ARG A 14 -9.16 1.73 -0.50
C ARG A 14 -8.25 0.49 -0.41
N LEU A 15 -6.97 0.64 -0.74
CA LEU A 15 -6.03 -0.49 -0.71
C LEU A 15 -5.79 -0.99 0.71
N ALA A 16 -5.68 -0.08 1.69
CA ALA A 16 -5.50 -0.45 3.09
C ALA A 16 -6.63 -1.35 3.59
N ARG A 17 -7.89 -1.01 3.26
CA ARG A 17 -9.06 -1.85 3.62
C ARG A 17 -9.07 -3.17 2.86
N ALA A 18 -8.77 -3.16 1.57
CA ALA A 18 -8.74 -4.38 0.75
C ALA A 18 -7.71 -5.39 1.28
N VAL A 19 -6.48 -4.94 1.55
CA VAL A 19 -5.43 -5.82 2.12
C VAL A 19 -5.84 -6.33 3.50
N TYR A 20 -6.37 -5.45 4.36
CA TYR A 20 -6.81 -5.84 5.71
C TYR A 20 -7.92 -6.89 5.69
N ALA A 21 -8.87 -6.80 4.76
CA ALA A 21 -10.00 -7.72 4.68
C ALA A 21 -9.65 -9.06 4.02
N THR A 22 -8.57 -9.13 3.25
CA THR A 22 -8.27 -10.27 2.36
C THR A 22 -6.99 -11.01 2.71
N THR A 23 -6.19 -10.48 3.62
CA THR A 23 -4.87 -11.01 3.98
C THR A 23 -4.72 -11.09 5.49
N ASP A 24 -4.54 -12.30 6.00
CA ASP A 24 -4.17 -12.54 7.40
C ASP A 24 -2.69 -12.20 7.64
N ILE A 25 -2.32 -12.02 8.92
CA ILE A 25 -0.92 -11.79 9.29
C ILE A 25 -0.06 -13.00 8.90
N GLY A 26 1.00 -12.75 8.13
CA GLY A 26 1.86 -13.79 7.57
C GLY A 26 1.30 -14.46 6.32
N GLY A 27 0.08 -14.11 5.91
CA GLY A 27 -0.53 -14.53 4.66
C GLY A 27 0.02 -13.77 3.46
N GLU A 28 -0.18 -14.35 2.27
CA GLU A 28 0.16 -13.72 1.00
C GLU A 28 -0.94 -12.77 0.55
N ILE A 29 -0.54 -11.67 -0.09
CA ILE A 29 -1.47 -10.71 -0.70
C ILE A 29 -2.18 -11.41 -1.87
N PRO A 30 -3.48 -11.18 -2.10
CA PRO A 30 -4.17 -11.69 -3.29
C PRO A 30 -3.57 -11.14 -4.58
N ALA A 31 -3.54 -11.97 -5.63
CA ALA A 31 -2.94 -11.61 -6.92
C ALA A 31 -3.51 -10.33 -7.54
N GLY A 32 -4.82 -10.08 -7.41
CA GLY A 32 -5.46 -8.86 -7.92
C GLY A 32 -5.03 -7.56 -7.21
N LEU A 33 -4.37 -7.65 -6.06
CA LEU A 33 -3.81 -6.49 -5.35
C LEU A 33 -2.30 -6.30 -5.60
N TYR A 34 -1.64 -7.21 -6.33
CA TYR A 34 -0.19 -7.16 -6.53
C TYR A 34 0.28 -5.90 -7.24
N LEU A 35 -0.39 -5.48 -8.31
CA LEU A 35 0.00 -4.29 -9.04
C LEU A 35 -0.10 -3.03 -8.15
N ALA A 36 -1.20 -2.91 -7.41
CA ALA A 36 -1.44 -1.78 -6.51
C ALA A 36 -0.37 -1.69 -5.40
N VAL A 37 -0.01 -2.84 -4.82
CA VAL A 37 1.04 -2.91 -3.80
C VAL A 37 2.42 -2.64 -4.40
N ALA A 38 2.70 -3.16 -5.60
CA ALA A 38 3.96 -2.93 -6.30
C ALA A 38 4.18 -1.45 -6.62
N GLN A 39 3.13 -0.71 -7.01
CA GLN A 39 3.21 0.74 -7.23
C GLN A 39 3.63 1.50 -5.96
N ILE A 40 3.07 1.14 -4.80
CA ILE A 40 3.47 1.74 -3.53
C ILE A 40 4.93 1.39 -3.21
N LEU A 41 5.32 0.12 -3.36
CA LEU A 41 6.70 -0.29 -3.11
C LEU A 41 7.68 0.47 -4.01
N ALA A 42 7.37 0.62 -5.30
CA ALA A 42 8.16 1.40 -6.23
C ALA A 42 8.30 2.87 -5.77
N TYR A 43 7.19 3.50 -5.36
CA TYR A 43 7.20 4.85 -4.80
C TYR A 43 8.08 4.96 -3.55
N VAL A 44 8.00 3.98 -2.64
CA VAL A 44 8.85 3.93 -1.43
C VAL A 44 10.34 3.85 -1.79
N TYR A 45 10.70 3.06 -2.79
CA TYR A 45 12.09 2.96 -3.26
C TYR A 45 12.55 4.28 -3.89
N GLN A 46 11.76 4.87 -4.78
CA GLN A 46 12.08 6.16 -5.39
C GLN A 46 12.21 7.27 -4.35
N LEU A 47 11.36 7.28 -3.31
CA LEU A 47 11.42 8.29 -2.25
C LEU A 47 12.70 8.13 -1.41
N ARG A 48 13.14 6.90 -1.16
CA ARG A 48 14.42 6.64 -0.48
C ARG A 48 15.61 7.12 -1.30
N ASP A 49 15.59 6.86 -2.61
CA ASP A 49 16.67 7.28 -3.51
C ASP A 49 16.72 8.80 -3.62
N TRP A 50 15.57 9.45 -3.80
CA TRP A 50 15.44 10.91 -3.79
C TRP A 50 15.95 11.53 -2.47
N GLN A 51 15.62 10.94 -1.32
CA GLN A 51 16.13 11.41 -0.02
C GLN A 51 17.64 11.24 0.16
N ALA A 52 18.25 10.25 -0.48
CA ALA A 52 19.66 9.93 -0.32
C ALA A 52 20.58 10.70 -1.28
N ILE A 53 20.15 10.86 -2.53
CA ILE A 53 21.00 11.32 -3.65
C ILE A 53 20.47 12.64 -4.25
N GLY A 54 19.21 13.02 -3.95
CA GLY A 54 18.53 14.16 -4.56
C GLY A 54 18.00 13.85 -5.96
N GLY A 55 17.56 14.89 -6.69
CA GLY A 55 16.95 14.77 -8.02
C GLY A 55 15.45 15.08 -8.00
N ASP A 56 14.73 14.58 -9.00
CA ASP A 56 13.29 14.80 -9.12
C ASP A 56 12.53 14.02 -8.05
N ALA A 57 11.60 14.70 -7.38
CA ALA A 57 10.74 14.06 -6.38
C ALA A 57 9.80 13.09 -7.09
N PRO A 58 9.64 11.85 -6.58
CA PRO A 58 8.73 10.90 -7.18
C PRO A 58 7.28 11.34 -7.03
N GLU A 59 6.49 11.06 -8.06
CA GLU A 59 5.05 11.30 -8.02
C GLU A 59 4.36 10.25 -7.15
N GLN A 60 3.41 10.70 -6.33
CA GLN A 60 2.65 9.81 -5.49
C GLN A 60 1.70 8.96 -6.36
N PRO A 61 1.73 7.62 -6.23
CA PRO A 61 0.85 6.76 -7.01
C PRO A 61 -0.59 6.84 -6.48
N GLU A 62 -1.55 6.63 -7.37
CA GLU A 62 -2.95 6.31 -7.05
C GLU A 62 -3.23 4.84 -7.41
N PRO A 63 -3.07 3.91 -6.46
CA PRO A 63 -3.23 2.49 -6.76
C PRO A 63 -4.69 2.15 -7.04
N HIS A 64 -4.93 1.51 -8.19
CA HIS A 64 -6.26 0.99 -8.53
C HIS A 64 -6.56 -0.28 -7.72
N VAL A 65 -7.77 -0.36 -7.16
CA VAL A 65 -8.25 -1.50 -6.38
C VAL A 65 -9.62 -1.89 -6.90
N ASP A 66 -9.71 -3.10 -7.47
CA ASP A 66 -10.97 -3.62 -8.01
C ASP A 66 -12.04 -3.73 -6.92
N ASP A 67 -13.27 -3.38 -7.31
CA ASP A 67 -14.41 -3.31 -6.41
C ASP A 67 -14.77 -4.67 -5.79
N ASP A 68 -14.39 -5.78 -6.42
CA ASP A 68 -14.59 -7.13 -5.86
C ASP A 68 -13.85 -7.31 -4.52
N TYR A 69 -12.67 -6.67 -4.34
CA TYR A 69 -11.94 -6.66 -3.07
C TYR A 69 -12.54 -5.72 -2.02
N LEU A 70 -13.48 -4.87 -2.43
CA LEU A 70 -14.21 -3.97 -1.55
C LEU A 70 -15.63 -4.47 -1.26
N ARG A 71 -16.15 -5.40 -2.06
CA ARG A 71 -17.51 -5.96 -1.90
C ARG A 71 -17.68 -6.68 -0.56
N GLY A 72 -16.64 -7.34 -0.06
CA GLY A 72 -16.64 -7.97 1.27
C GLY A 72 -16.51 -7.01 2.46
N LEU A 73 -16.29 -5.70 2.22
CA LEU A 73 -16.32 -4.66 3.25
C LEU A 73 -17.74 -4.13 3.51
N HIS A 74 -18.69 -4.45 2.64
CA HIS A 74 -20.09 -4.32 3.01
C HIS A 74 -20.34 -5.36 4.10
N PRO A 75 -20.84 -4.95 5.29
CA PRO A 75 -21.33 -5.94 6.22
C PRO A 75 -22.35 -6.77 5.46
N HIS A 76 -22.17 -8.09 5.47
CA HIS A 76 -23.30 -8.97 5.42
C HIS A 76 -24.17 -8.61 6.63
N ALA A 77 -25.01 -7.59 6.48
CA ALA A 77 -26.14 -7.35 7.33
C ALA A 77 -27.22 -8.34 6.86
N GLU A 78 -27.03 -9.59 7.23
CA GLU A 78 -28.09 -10.56 7.49
C GLU A 78 -27.73 -11.33 8.77
#